data_AF-A0A1Q7RBE3-F1
#
_entry.id   AF-A0A1Q7RBE3-F1
#
_cell.length_a   1.000
_cell.length_b   1.000
_cell.length_c   1.000
_cell.angle_alpha   90.00
_cell.angle_beta   90.00
_cell.angle_gamma   90.00
#
_symmetry.space_group_name_H-M   'P 1'
#
loop_
_entity.id
_entity.type
_entity.pdbx_description
1 polymer ?
#
loop_
_entity_poly.entity_id
_entity_poly.type
_entity_poly.pdbx_seq_one_letter_code
_entity_poly.pdbx_strand_id
1 'polypeptide(L)'
;MLPIETPQELDFPQREAAFFYGLFLRGHSPEQLRRDISVPPQVAAKWGREAERQPELRDLFERMIEYRRHVLAIFDSLIGSDGQIQRLQ
;
A
#
# COMPACT_ATOMS: atom_id res chain seq x y z
N MET A 1 -21.42 -13.73 -2.76
CA MET A 1 -21.11 -12.31 -3.07
C MET A 1 -20.07 -11.87 -2.07
N LEU A 2 -18.79 -11.86 -2.46
CA LEU A 2 -17.75 -11.25 -1.62
C LEU A 2 -18.05 -9.76 -1.53
N PRO A 3 -17.88 -9.10 -0.37
CA PRO A 3 -18.07 -7.67 -0.27
C PRO A 3 -17.06 -7.02 -1.22
N ILE A 4 -17.56 -6.22 -2.15
CA ILE A 4 -16.71 -5.28 -2.87
C ILE A 4 -16.12 -4.40 -1.77
N GLU A 5 -14.80 -4.47 -1.58
CA GLU A 5 -14.06 -3.68 -0.57
C GLU A 5 -14.57 -2.25 -0.62
N THR A 6 -15.22 -1.82 0.47
CA THR A 6 -15.91 -0.53 0.47
C THR A 6 -14.86 0.59 0.45
N PRO A 7 -15.14 1.73 -0.19
CA PRO A 7 -14.24 2.88 -0.22
C PRO A 7 -13.73 3.35 1.16
N GLN A 8 -14.41 2.95 2.25
CA GLN A 8 -14.02 3.22 3.64
C GLN A 8 -12.73 2.52 4.07
N GLU A 9 -12.32 1.42 3.44
CA GLU A 9 -11.06 0.75 3.81
C GLU A 9 -9.84 1.57 3.35
N LEU A 10 -10.00 2.36 2.29
CA LEU A 10 -8.98 3.29 1.80
C LEU A 10 -8.76 4.49 2.73
N ASP A 11 -9.55 4.65 3.80
CA ASP A 11 -9.39 5.73 4.76
C ASP A 11 -8.38 5.42 5.87
N PHE A 12 -7.88 4.18 5.95
CA PHE A 12 -7.01 3.72 7.06
C PHE A 12 -5.67 3.11 6.61
N PRO A 13 -4.81 3.85 5.91
CA PRO A 13 -3.51 3.34 5.45
C PRO A 13 -2.60 2.87 6.60
N GLN A 14 -2.77 3.44 7.80
CA GLN A 14 -2.05 3.01 9.01
C GLN A 14 -2.39 1.56 9.41
N ARG A 15 -3.66 1.15 9.26
CA ARG A 15 -4.12 -0.20 9.61
C ARG A 15 -3.48 -1.23 8.71
N GLU A 16 -3.44 -0.97 7.41
CA GLU A 16 -2.83 -1.87 6.45
C GLU A 16 -1.29 -1.87 6.57
N ALA A 17 -0.67 -0.72 6.81
CA ALA A 17 0.77 -0.67 7.09
C ALA A 17 1.14 -1.46 8.35
N ALA A 18 0.34 -1.38 9.42
CA ALA A 18 0.52 -2.18 10.63
C ALA A 18 0.39 -3.69 10.36
N PHE A 19 -0.53 -4.09 9.47
CA PHE A 19 -0.64 -5.49 9.03
C PHE A 19 0.64 -5.98 8.34
N PHE A 20 1.16 -5.22 7.37
CA PHE A 20 2.42 -5.56 6.67
C PHE A 20 3.62 -5.54 7.62
N TYR A 21 3.68 -4.59 8.54
CA TYR A 21 4.71 -4.55 9.58
C TYR A 21 4.64 -5.77 10.50
N GLY A 22 3.44 -6.24 10.85
CA GLY A 22 3.26 -7.51 11.57
C GLY A 22 3.72 -8.74 10.78
N LEU A 23 3.72 -8.72 9.44
CA LEU A 23 4.35 -9.76 8.61
C LEU A 23 5.87 -9.65 8.66
N PHE A 24 6.42 -8.44 8.57
CA PHE A 24 7.86 -8.20 8.70
C PHE A 24 8.41 -8.74 10.03
N LEU A 25 7.74 -8.45 11.16
CA LEU A 25 8.13 -8.98 12.48
C LEU A 25 8.11 -10.51 12.58
N ARG A 26 7.38 -11.19 11.68
CA ARG A 26 7.35 -12.66 11.57
C ARG A 26 8.40 -13.24 10.62
N GLY A 27 9.29 -12.41 10.10
CA GLY A 27 10.43 -12.83 9.27
C GLY A 27 10.20 -12.73 7.75
N HIS A 28 9.12 -12.07 7.31
CA HIS A 28 8.94 -11.80 5.88
C HIS A 28 9.94 -10.75 5.37
N SER A 29 10.46 -10.91 4.15
CA SER A 29 11.42 -9.96 3.57
C SER A 29 10.76 -8.59 3.36
N PRO A 30 11.39 -7.50 3.82
CA PRO A 30 10.86 -6.16 3.59
C PRO A 30 10.80 -5.81 2.10
N GLU A 31 11.73 -6.30 1.27
CA GLU A 31 11.71 -6.09 -0.19
C GLU A 31 10.54 -6.79 -0.87
N GLN A 32 10.15 -7.98 -0.38
CA GLN A 32 8.94 -8.66 -0.85
C GLN A 32 7.70 -7.88 -0.45
N LEU A 33 7.58 -7.49 0.82
CA LEU A 33 6.42 -6.75 1.32
C LEU A 33 6.27 -5.38 0.62
N ARG A 34 7.36 -4.65 0.34
CA ARG A 34 7.29 -3.39 -0.44
C ARG A 34 6.70 -3.60 -1.83
N ARG A 35 7.05 -4.70 -2.50
CA ARG A 35 6.48 -5.04 -3.81
C ARG A 35 4.99 -5.35 -3.69
N ASP A 36 4.60 -6.10 -2.66
CA ASP A 36 3.20 -6.47 -2.43
C ASP A 36 2.33 -5.26 -2.05
N ILE A 37 2.89 -4.26 -1.37
CA ILE A 37 2.21 -2.99 -1.06
C ILE A 37 2.13 -2.08 -2.29
N SER A 38 3.18 -2.03 -3.10
CA SER A 38 3.26 -1.11 -4.24
C SER A 38 2.25 -1.44 -5.34
N VAL A 39 1.76 -0.41 -6.03
CA VAL A 39 1.03 -0.63 -7.30
C VAL A 39 2.06 -0.81 -8.41
N PRO A 40 2.08 -1.96 -9.12
CA PRO A 40 3.01 -2.16 -10.22
C PRO A 40 2.80 -1.12 -11.33
N PRO A 41 3.86 -0.58 -11.97
CA PRO A 41 3.73 0.45 -13.00
C PRO A 41 2.80 0.04 -14.16
N GLN A 42 2.81 -1.24 -14.55
CA GLN A 42 1.93 -1.78 -15.58
C GLN A 42 0.44 -1.73 -15.19
N VAL A 43 0.12 -1.84 -13.89
CA VAL A 43 -1.24 -1.75 -13.36
C VAL A 43 -1.70 -0.29 -13.35
N ALA A 44 -0.85 0.62 -12.85
CA ALA A 44 -1.13 2.05 -12.89
C ALA A 44 -1.35 2.56 -14.33
N ALA A 45 -0.51 2.13 -15.28
CA ALA A 45 -0.68 2.48 -16.69
C ALA A 45 -1.97 1.92 -17.29
N LYS A 46 -2.38 0.71 -16.88
CA LYS A 46 -3.66 0.13 -17.30
C LYS A 46 -4.84 0.94 -16.76
N TRP A 47 -4.81 1.32 -15.48
CA TRP A 47 -5.84 2.16 -14.87
C TRP A 47 -5.91 3.56 -15.49
N GLY A 48 -4.77 4.16 -15.84
CA GLY A 48 -4.74 5.43 -16.58
C GLY A 48 -5.49 5.35 -17.91
N ARG A 49 -5.22 4.32 -18.72
CA ARG A 49 -5.96 4.08 -19.98
C ARG A 49 -7.45 3.81 -19.76
N GLU A 50 -7.81 3.17 -18.65
CA GLU A 50 -9.21 2.91 -18.32
C GLU A 50 -9.93 4.19 -17.88
N ALA A 51 -9.26 5.05 -17.11
CA ALA A 51 -9.77 6.37 -16.72
C ALA A 51 -9.91 7.35 -17.89
N GLU A 52 -9.15 7.16 -18.98
CA GLU A 52 -9.37 7.88 -20.24
C GLU A 52 -10.68 7.45 -20.93
N ARG A 53 -11.02 6.16 -20.84
CA ARG A 53 -12.26 5.60 -21.43
C ARG A 53 -13.48 5.84 -20.56
N GLN A 54 -13.30 5.80 -19.24
CA GLN A 54 -14.34 5.94 -18.21
C GLN A 54 -13.89 6.99 -17.20
N PRO A 55 -14.08 8.29 -17.50
CA PRO A 55 -13.65 9.39 -16.64
C PRO A 55 -14.16 9.30 -15.19
N GLU A 56 -15.32 8.68 -14.97
CA GLU A 56 -15.91 8.43 -13.66
C GLU A 56 -15.06 7.54 -12.74
N LEU A 57 -14.13 6.74 -13.30
CA LEU A 57 -13.24 5.87 -12.54
C LEU A 57 -11.92 6.54 -12.15
N ARG A 58 -11.63 7.74 -12.69
CA ARG A 58 -10.37 8.44 -12.46
C ARG A 58 -10.11 8.65 -10.96
N ASP A 59 -11.08 9.24 -10.27
CA ASP A 59 -10.97 9.55 -8.84
C ASP A 59 -10.75 8.29 -8.01
N LEU A 60 -11.38 7.17 -8.39
CA LEU A 60 -11.20 5.90 -7.70
C LEU A 60 -9.76 5.39 -7.85
N PHE A 61 -9.24 5.34 -9.08
CA PHE A 61 -7.87 4.86 -9.31
C PHE A 61 -6.81 5.76 -8.68
N GLU A 62 -7.00 7.07 -8.74
CA GLU A 62 -6.12 8.03 -8.05
C GLU A 62 -6.12 7.80 -6.54
N ARG A 63 -7.30 7.62 -5.93
CA ARG A 63 -7.41 7.28 -4.49
C ARG A 63 -6.73 5.96 -4.16
N MET A 64 -6.85 4.92 -5.00
CA MET A 64 -6.18 3.64 -4.78
C MET A 64 -4.66 3.75 -4.86
N ILE A 65 -4.13 4.47 -5.85
CA ILE A 65 -2.69 4.69 -6.00
C ILE A 65 -2.15 5.46 -4.79
N GLU A 66 -2.84 6.52 -4.40
CA GLU A 66 -2.45 7.35 -3.27
C GLU A 66 -2.50 6.58 -1.95
N TYR A 67 -3.53 5.77 -1.75
CA TYR A 67 -3.65 4.87 -0.61
C TYR A 67 -2.44 3.93 -0.51
N ARG A 68 -2.10 3.22 -1.59
CA ARG A 68 -0.96 2.29 -1.61
C ARG A 68 0.37 3.00 -1.37
N ARG A 69 0.53 4.22 -1.89
CA ARG A 69 1.69 5.09 -1.62
C ARG A 69 1.79 5.44 -0.13
N HIS A 70 0.69 5.78 0.51
CA HIS A 70 0.65 6.06 1.95
C HIS A 70 0.97 4.84 2.80
N VAL A 71 0.38 3.67 2.49
CA VAL A 71 0.69 2.42 3.19
C VAL A 71 2.19 2.12 3.11
N LEU A 72 2.80 2.24 1.92
CA LEU A 72 4.23 2.00 1.70
C LEU A 72 5.10 2.95 2.53
N ALA A 73 4.79 4.24 2.53
CA ALA A 73 5.55 5.24 3.28
C ALA A 73 5.50 4.99 4.80
N ILE A 74 4.33 4.62 5.34
CA ILE A 74 4.19 4.29 6.76
C ILE A 74 5.00 3.02 7.08
N PHE A 75 4.89 1.99 6.26
CA PHE A 75 5.62 0.73 6.42
C PHE A 75 7.15 0.96 6.42
N ASP A 76 7.67 1.74 5.47
CA ASP A 76 9.10 2.08 5.40
C ASP A 76 9.57 2.85 6.65
N SER A 77 8.74 3.76 7.18
CA SER A 77 9.03 4.48 8.42
C SER A 77 9.13 3.54 9.64
N LEU A 78 8.21 2.56 9.74
CA LEU A 78 8.22 1.57 10.82
C LEU A 78 9.48 0.69 10.79
N ILE A 79 9.86 0.17 9.61
CA ILE A 79 11.09 -0.61 9.47
C ILE A 79 12.33 0.24 9.76
N GLY A 80 12.37 1.48 9.26
CA GLY A 80 13.48 2.39 9.50
C GLY A 80 13.70 2.68 10.98
N SER A 81 12.60 2.83 11.74
CA SER A 81 12.64 3.05 13.19
C SER A 81 13.13 1.83 13.95
N ASP A 82 12.66 0.62 13.61
CA ASP A 82 13.14 -0.64 14.20
C ASP A 82 14.62 -0.88 13.94
N GLY A 83 15.09 -0.62 12.72
CA GLY A 83 16.50 -0.77 12.36
C GLY A 83 17.42 0.13 13.18
N GLN A 84 16.94 1.28 13.67
CA GLN A 84 17.68 2.14 14.60
C GLN A 84 17.66 1.56 16.02
N ILE A 85 16.52 1.05 16.50
CA ILE A 85 16.39 0.45 17.83
C ILE A 85 17.30 -0.78 17.97
N GLN A 86 17.33 -1.66 16.97
CA GLN A 86 18.16 -2.87 16.99
C GLN A 86 19.67 -2.58 17.02
N ARG A 87 20.12 -1.44 16.48
CA ARG A 87 21.55 -1.05 16.46
C ARG A 87 22.02 -0.42 17.77
N LEU A 88 21.10 -0.02 18.63
CA LEU A 88 21.38 0.61 19.92
C LEU A 88 21.38 -0.40 21.09
N GLN A 89 21.04 -1.67 20.85
CA GLN A 89 21.10 -2.78 21.81
C GLN A 89 22.31 -3.68 21.53
#